data_AF-A0A9E0R8R4-F1
#
_entry.id   AF-A0A9E0R8R4-F1
#
_cell.length_a   1.000
_cell.length_b   1.000
_cell.length_c   1.000
_cell.angle_alpha   90.00
_cell.angle_beta   90.00
_cell.angle_gamma   90.00
#
_symmetry.space_group_name_H-M   'P 1'
#
loop_
_entity.id
_entity.type
_entity.pdbx_description
1 polymer ?
#
loop_
_entity_poly.entity_id
_entity_poly.type
_entity_poly.pdbx_seq_one_letter_code
_entity_poly.pdbx_strand_id
1 'polypeptide(L)'
;MFKHLLKTKTLTKAIFDERWAWLVRADTDLGSVTTWDPNLRRNKRILVPVDVQAYVAHESNPESLVPVTGGPGDPLPFTEGTVPETGVHLHWALPDALLRGAESASGGELEMTELPDRWVVIRSLFPVGINRPMLRGWVVDAKKGSVTPLDQYQGATNDSEDKPTYGQLDGTVGGSPLWTASYSASAGRFGFHDAFEDLPKLRKIAKHGFEKNVATYVVAGWYTDSDKDPLAVSKADLLDVMADLGWQLDPEAEPPGNEPDLAVLERLLAKGQLKQPAESTPTKIVARGREESFTYVDVAPEMALPVHKAAKVLIAQKPPTFMSLFHGMITGVPVDTALPGSDERPRSESLSVSAGFDTDDLVTALGAGTIGTSLSQRSAAEMLAAAFTSNLIDRIGTQDGLRDIAEREHNDMFSSLPGKPLPLAKLDHLRTEDSASVNATTVGRKGRAKLARQSKGDDLNP
;
A
#
# COMPACT_ATOMS: atom_id res chain seq x y z
N MET A 1 -16.61 -38.84 -20.77
CA MET A 1 -18.05 -39.17 -20.79
C MET A 1 -18.49 -39.41 -19.34
N PHE A 2 -18.94 -38.34 -18.66
CA PHE A 2 -19.24 -38.29 -17.23
C PHE A 2 -20.31 -39.33 -16.84
N LYS A 3 -19.88 -40.48 -16.32
CA LYS A 3 -20.74 -41.60 -15.88
C LYS A 3 -21.02 -41.58 -14.37
N HIS A 4 -21.07 -40.40 -13.78
CA HIS A 4 -21.66 -40.17 -12.46
C HIS A 4 -22.82 -39.18 -12.60
N LEU A 5 -23.87 -39.65 -13.26
CA LEU A 5 -25.21 -39.09 -13.09
C LEU A 5 -25.58 -39.23 -11.61
N LEU A 6 -25.33 -38.19 -10.83
CA LEU A 6 -26.07 -37.91 -9.61
C LEU A 6 -27.53 -38.18 -9.93
N LYS A 7 -28.12 -39.20 -9.30
CA LYS A 7 -29.51 -39.62 -9.55
C LYS A 7 -30.38 -38.36 -9.58
N THR A 8 -31.13 -38.14 -10.65
CA THR A 8 -31.89 -36.90 -10.89
C THR A 8 -32.70 -36.49 -9.67
N LYS A 9 -33.27 -37.46 -8.95
CA LYS A 9 -34.00 -37.26 -7.68
C LYS A 9 -33.15 -36.66 -6.55
N THR A 10 -31.89 -37.07 -6.42
CA THR A 10 -30.92 -36.51 -5.46
C THR A 10 -30.52 -35.10 -5.86
N LEU A 11 -30.32 -34.83 -7.15
CA LEU A 11 -30.01 -33.49 -7.66
C LEU A 11 -31.21 -32.54 -7.48
N THR A 12 -32.42 -32.97 -7.82
CA THR A 12 -33.66 -32.20 -7.62
C THR A 12 -33.86 -31.90 -6.13
N LYS A 13 -33.66 -32.88 -5.24
CA LYS A 13 -33.75 -32.65 -3.79
C LYS A 13 -32.66 -31.70 -3.28
N ALA A 14 -31.44 -31.79 -3.82
CA ALA A 14 -30.33 -30.91 -3.44
C ALA A 14 -30.56 -29.46 -3.89
N ILE A 15 -31.06 -29.22 -5.11
CA ILE A 15 -31.32 -27.87 -5.64
C ILE A 15 -32.38 -27.12 -4.81
N PHE A 16 -33.33 -27.85 -4.22
CA PHE A 16 -34.34 -27.29 -3.31
C PHE A 16 -33.99 -27.43 -1.82
N ASP A 17 -32.83 -28.01 -1.48
CA ASP A 17 -32.33 -28.02 -0.09
C ASP A 17 -31.94 -26.59 0.27
N GLU A 18 -32.23 -26.18 1.50
CA GLU A 18 -31.84 -24.86 1.99
C GLU A 18 -30.36 -24.64 1.66
N ARG A 19 -29.48 -25.62 1.93
CA ARG A 19 -28.01 -25.55 1.76
C ARG A 19 -27.57 -25.15 0.36
N TRP A 20 -28.30 -25.55 -0.67
CA TRP A 20 -27.99 -25.14 -2.04
C TRP A 20 -28.36 -23.68 -2.28
N ALA A 21 -29.54 -23.25 -1.80
CA ALA A 21 -29.92 -21.84 -1.87
C ALA A 21 -28.95 -20.94 -1.08
N TRP A 22 -28.37 -21.43 0.01
CA TRP A 22 -27.32 -20.74 0.76
C TRP A 22 -26.05 -20.55 -0.05
N LEU A 23 -25.50 -21.63 -0.61
CA LEU A 23 -24.27 -21.60 -1.41
C LEU A 23 -24.41 -20.69 -2.64
N VAL A 24 -25.54 -20.80 -3.35
CA VAL A 24 -25.82 -19.96 -4.54
C VAL A 24 -25.96 -18.49 -4.16
N ARG A 25 -26.60 -18.16 -3.04
CA ARG A 25 -26.76 -16.76 -2.59
C ARG A 25 -25.49 -16.16 -2.01
N ALA A 26 -24.63 -16.97 -1.43
CA ALA A 26 -23.33 -16.54 -0.93
C ALA A 26 -22.25 -16.57 -2.04
N ASP A 27 -22.63 -16.87 -3.28
CA ASP A 27 -21.75 -17.06 -4.44
C ASP A 27 -20.51 -17.90 -4.10
N THR A 28 -20.71 -19.02 -3.41
CA THR A 28 -19.63 -19.84 -2.86
C THR A 28 -19.92 -21.34 -3.01
N ASP A 29 -18.89 -22.17 -2.98
CA ASP A 29 -19.01 -23.62 -3.08
C ASP A 29 -18.71 -24.33 -1.74
N LEU A 30 -19.06 -25.62 -1.65
CA LEU A 30 -18.91 -26.39 -0.43
C LEU A 30 -17.44 -26.53 0.01
N GLY A 31 -16.49 -26.60 -0.94
CA GLY A 31 -15.06 -26.62 -0.64
C GLY A 31 -14.62 -25.32 0.02
N SER A 32 -15.03 -24.18 -0.53
CA SER A 32 -14.79 -22.86 0.07
C SER A 32 -15.38 -22.75 1.48
N VAL A 33 -16.61 -23.22 1.70
CA VAL A 33 -17.25 -23.23 3.03
C VAL A 33 -16.50 -24.12 4.04
N THR A 34 -15.92 -25.25 3.62
CA THR A 34 -15.14 -26.09 4.55
C THR A 34 -13.84 -25.44 5.00
N THR A 35 -13.34 -24.43 4.27
CA THR A 35 -12.17 -23.63 4.66
C THR A 35 -12.54 -22.38 5.47
N TRP A 36 -13.80 -22.26 5.87
CA TRP A 36 -14.30 -21.07 6.55
C TRP A 36 -13.77 -20.98 7.98
N ASP A 37 -12.90 -20.00 8.25
CA ASP A 37 -12.51 -19.64 9.61
C ASP A 37 -13.66 -18.89 10.30
N PRO A 38 -14.26 -19.45 11.37
CA PRO A 38 -15.35 -18.80 12.11
C PRO A 38 -14.92 -17.53 12.86
N ASN A 39 -13.62 -17.27 12.98
CA ASN A 39 -13.06 -16.12 13.68
C ASN A 39 -12.66 -15.00 12.71
N LEU A 40 -12.74 -15.21 11.40
CA LEU A 40 -12.40 -14.20 10.40
C LEU A 40 -13.62 -13.35 10.05
N ARG A 41 -13.51 -12.03 10.21
CA ARG A 41 -14.54 -11.08 9.76
C ARG A 41 -14.58 -11.01 8.23
N ARG A 42 -15.78 -11.07 7.65
CA ARG A 42 -15.99 -11.08 6.19
C ARG A 42 -16.76 -9.86 5.68
N ASN A 43 -16.61 -8.73 6.37
CA ASN A 43 -17.00 -7.40 5.88
C ASN A 43 -16.39 -7.10 4.51
N LYS A 44 -16.99 -6.16 3.78
CA LYS A 44 -16.40 -5.66 2.53
C LYS A 44 -15.00 -5.13 2.80
N ARG A 45 -14.02 -5.63 2.06
CA ARG A 45 -12.63 -5.20 2.20
C ARG A 45 -12.21 -4.34 1.03
N ILE A 46 -11.66 -3.17 1.34
CA ILE A 46 -10.91 -2.36 0.38
C ILE A 46 -9.52 -2.97 0.28
N LEU A 47 -9.14 -3.33 -0.94
CA LEU A 47 -7.82 -3.87 -1.23
C LEU A 47 -6.79 -2.73 -1.20
N VAL A 48 -5.83 -2.84 -0.29
CA VAL A 48 -4.75 -1.86 -0.14
C VAL A 48 -3.44 -2.52 -0.59
N PRO A 49 -2.84 -2.10 -1.70
CA PRO A 49 -1.60 -2.70 -2.16
C PRO A 49 -0.45 -2.41 -1.19
N VAL A 50 0.40 -3.41 -0.98
CA VAL A 50 1.70 -3.28 -0.28
C VAL A 50 2.81 -3.75 -1.20
N ASP A 51 3.99 -3.15 -1.05
CA ASP A 51 5.19 -3.60 -1.76
C ASP A 51 5.73 -4.85 -1.08
N VAL A 52 5.90 -5.94 -1.83
CA VAL A 52 6.44 -7.21 -1.33
C VAL A 52 7.70 -7.52 -2.09
N GLN A 53 8.80 -7.61 -1.36
CA GLN A 53 10.13 -7.91 -1.90
C GLN A 53 10.59 -9.27 -1.42
N ALA A 54 11.38 -9.94 -2.25
CA ALA A 54 11.99 -11.23 -1.91
C ALA A 54 13.50 -11.16 -2.16
N TYR A 55 14.26 -11.48 -1.12
CA TYR A 55 15.68 -11.75 -1.21
C TYR A 55 15.91 -13.27 -1.18
N VAL A 56 16.65 -13.79 -2.15
CA VAL A 56 16.89 -15.24 -2.30
C VAL A 56 18.30 -15.57 -1.83
N ALA A 57 18.41 -16.07 -0.61
CA ALA A 57 19.66 -16.55 -0.03
C ALA A 57 19.95 -17.97 -0.55
N HIS A 58 21.10 -18.16 -1.19
CA HIS A 58 21.48 -19.45 -1.75
C HIS A 58 22.99 -19.73 -1.57
N GLU A 59 23.33 -20.95 -1.17
CA GLU A 59 24.72 -21.36 -0.86
C GLU A 59 25.69 -21.20 -2.04
N SER A 60 25.18 -21.25 -3.28
CA SER A 60 26.01 -21.09 -4.48
C SER A 60 26.43 -19.64 -4.76
N ASN A 61 25.77 -18.66 -4.14
CA ASN A 61 26.10 -17.24 -4.26
C ASN A 61 25.94 -16.58 -2.88
N PRO A 62 26.83 -16.91 -1.93
CA PRO A 62 26.73 -16.37 -0.58
C PRO A 62 27.03 -14.88 -0.61
N GLU A 63 26.10 -14.09 -0.09
CA GLU A 63 26.25 -12.65 0.08
C GLU A 63 26.09 -12.32 1.56
N SER A 64 27.07 -11.59 2.09
CA SER A 64 27.05 -11.13 3.47
C SER A 64 26.16 -9.91 3.60
N LEU A 65 25.15 -9.99 4.48
CA LEU A 65 24.24 -8.89 4.77
C LEU A 65 24.54 -8.30 6.15
N VAL A 66 24.49 -6.98 6.24
CA VAL A 66 24.62 -6.27 7.53
C VAL A 66 23.21 -6.04 8.08
N PRO A 67 22.89 -6.50 9.30
CA PRO A 67 21.55 -6.33 9.87
C PRO A 67 21.37 -4.90 10.38
N VAL A 68 20.91 -4.02 9.49
CA VAL A 68 20.56 -2.63 9.81
C VAL A 68 19.14 -2.61 10.34
N THR A 69 18.92 -2.07 11.54
CA THR A 69 17.59 -1.95 12.16
C THR A 69 16.96 -0.57 11.98
N GLY A 70 17.75 0.41 11.53
CA GLY A 70 17.35 1.80 11.34
C GLY A 70 17.33 2.59 12.65
N GLY A 71 17.91 2.08 13.73
CA GLY A 71 17.81 2.64 15.08
C GLY A 71 19.15 2.86 15.79
N PRO A 72 19.12 3.41 17.02
CA PRO A 72 20.31 3.56 17.84
C PRO A 72 20.97 2.18 18.08
N GLY A 73 22.25 2.06 17.75
CA GLY A 73 22.99 0.79 17.86
C GLY A 73 23.12 0.01 16.55
N ASP A 74 22.66 0.58 15.43
CA ASP A 74 22.97 0.02 14.11
C ASP A 74 24.48 -0.17 13.90
N PRO A 75 24.88 -1.22 13.14
CA PRO A 75 26.29 -1.44 12.80
C PRO A 75 26.91 -0.21 12.13
N LEU A 76 28.20 0.03 12.38
CA LEU A 76 28.94 1.10 11.70
C LEU A 76 28.94 0.86 10.18
N PRO A 77 29.01 1.94 9.37
CA PRO A 77 29.22 1.79 7.94
C PRO A 77 30.41 0.87 7.64
N PHE A 78 30.25 -0.02 6.67
CA PHE A 78 31.25 -1.02 6.25
C PHE A 78 31.59 -2.11 7.29
N THR A 79 30.77 -2.27 8.33
CA THR A 79 30.86 -3.46 9.20
C THR A 79 30.70 -4.73 8.37
N GLU A 80 31.46 -5.78 8.69
CA GLU A 80 31.31 -7.08 8.01
C GLU A 80 29.93 -7.68 8.31
N GLY A 81 29.24 -8.13 7.26
CA GLY A 81 27.94 -8.76 7.37
C GLY A 81 28.03 -10.27 7.64
N THR A 82 26.88 -10.89 7.90
CA THR A 82 26.73 -12.33 8.01
C THR A 82 25.94 -12.87 6.83
N VAL A 83 26.28 -14.09 6.38
CA VAL A 83 25.49 -14.77 5.34
C VAL A 83 24.15 -15.19 5.95
N PRO A 84 23.00 -14.78 5.37
CA PRO A 84 21.70 -15.19 5.86
C PRO A 84 21.44 -16.68 5.61
N GLU A 85 20.49 -17.25 6.35
CA GLU A 85 20.09 -18.65 6.18
C GLU A 85 19.53 -18.91 4.77
N THR A 86 19.91 -20.03 4.15
CA THR A 86 19.41 -20.42 2.82
C THR A 86 17.88 -20.42 2.78
N GLY A 87 17.30 -19.85 1.71
CA GLY A 87 15.86 -19.77 1.53
C GLY A 87 15.42 -18.44 0.93
N VAL A 88 14.12 -18.15 1.06
CA VAL A 88 13.55 -16.86 0.62
C VAL A 88 13.23 -16.01 1.83
N HIS A 89 13.81 -14.81 1.86
CA HIS A 89 13.52 -13.77 2.84
C HIS A 89 12.56 -12.76 2.21
N LEU A 90 11.30 -12.80 2.63
CA LEU A 90 10.29 -11.83 2.24
C LEU A 90 10.30 -10.63 3.18
N HIS A 91 10.11 -9.45 2.64
CA HIS A 91 9.77 -8.24 3.37
C HIS A 91 8.59 -7.58 2.69
N TRP A 92 7.71 -6.93 3.46
CA TRP A 92 6.68 -6.09 2.88
C TRP A 92 6.60 -4.73 3.56
N ALA A 93 6.59 -3.69 2.74
CA ALA A 93 6.48 -2.32 3.20
C ALA A 93 5.02 -1.95 3.41
N LEU A 94 4.73 -1.34 4.56
CA LEU A 94 3.40 -0.82 4.88
C LEU A 94 3.15 0.47 4.10
N PRO A 95 1.90 0.80 3.76
CA PRO A 95 1.60 2.07 3.11
C PRO A 95 2.01 3.24 4.00
N ASP A 96 2.69 4.23 3.42
CA ASP A 96 3.20 5.41 4.13
C ASP A 96 2.13 6.13 4.98
N ALA A 97 0.87 6.10 4.54
CA ALA A 97 -0.25 6.68 5.24
C ALA A 97 -0.40 6.16 6.68
N LEU A 98 -0.10 4.87 6.92
CA LEU A 98 -0.17 4.25 8.25
C LEU A 98 1.02 4.62 9.13
N LEU A 99 2.10 5.13 8.54
CA LEU A 99 3.33 5.53 9.24
C LEU A 99 3.35 7.05 9.51
N ARG A 100 2.26 7.77 9.22
CA ARG A 100 2.12 9.18 9.60
C ARG A 100 1.69 9.27 11.06
N GLY A 101 2.43 10.05 11.84
CA GLY A 101 2.04 10.42 13.19
C GLY A 101 1.22 11.70 13.21
N ALA A 102 0.32 11.80 14.17
CA ALA A 102 -0.47 13.00 14.45
C ALA A 102 -0.21 13.49 15.88
N GLU A 103 -0.57 14.74 16.15
CA GLU A 103 -0.59 15.24 17.53
C GLU A 103 -1.84 14.70 18.25
N SER A 104 -1.69 14.27 19.49
CA SER A 104 -2.81 13.80 20.32
C SER A 104 -3.90 14.86 20.46
N ALA A 105 -5.14 14.43 20.66
CA ALA A 105 -6.26 15.34 20.84
C ALA A 105 -6.12 16.25 22.08
N SER A 106 -5.36 15.81 23.09
CA SER A 106 -4.98 16.59 24.27
C SER A 106 -3.78 17.52 24.05
N GLY A 107 -3.11 17.42 22.90
CA GLY A 107 -1.90 18.16 22.56
C GLY A 107 -0.63 17.58 23.17
N GLY A 108 0.50 17.81 22.49
CA GLY A 108 1.84 17.59 23.04
C GLY A 108 2.38 16.16 23.00
N GLU A 109 1.62 15.17 22.52
CA GLU A 109 2.10 13.79 22.35
C GLU A 109 1.94 13.34 20.89
N LEU A 110 2.90 12.55 20.41
CA LEU A 110 2.85 11.91 19.09
C LEU A 110 1.99 10.65 19.18
N GLU A 111 0.87 10.63 18.45
CA GLU A 111 0.04 9.44 18.26
C GLU A 111 0.32 8.82 16.90
N MET A 112 0.57 7.52 16.90
CA MET A 112 0.78 6.72 15.70
C MET A 112 -0.43 5.81 15.45
N THR A 113 -0.77 5.62 14.18
CA THR A 113 -1.80 4.67 13.78
C THR A 113 -1.34 3.24 14.08
N GLU A 114 -2.24 2.40 14.60
CA GLU A 114 -1.94 0.97 14.73
C GLU A 114 -1.82 0.30 13.36
N LEU A 115 -0.87 -0.62 13.25
CA LEU A 115 -0.56 -1.34 12.03
C LEU A 115 -1.30 -2.69 12.01
N PRO A 116 -1.50 -3.29 10.81
CA PRO A 116 -2.15 -4.59 10.69
C PRO A 116 -1.36 -5.67 11.43
N ASP A 117 -2.02 -6.40 12.32
CA ASP A 117 -1.39 -7.33 13.25
C ASP A 117 -1.42 -8.80 12.80
N ARG A 118 -2.16 -9.12 11.73
CA ARG A 118 -2.25 -10.47 11.17
C ARG A 118 -1.91 -10.46 9.71
N TRP A 119 -1.03 -11.38 9.32
CA TRP A 119 -0.64 -11.56 7.93
C TRP A 119 -0.70 -13.02 7.55
N VAL A 120 -1.19 -13.33 6.35
CA VAL A 120 -1.07 -14.65 5.73
C VAL A 120 -0.03 -14.56 4.63
N VAL A 121 0.89 -15.52 4.62
CA VAL A 121 1.86 -15.73 3.55
C VAL A 121 1.52 -17.05 2.88
N ILE A 122 1.35 -17.07 1.57
CA ILE A 122 1.07 -18.28 0.79
C ILE A 122 2.13 -18.43 -0.29
N ARG A 123 2.88 -19.52 -0.25
CA ARG A 123 3.74 -19.96 -1.34
C ARG A 123 2.98 -20.93 -2.24
N SER A 124 3.03 -20.65 -3.54
CA SER A 124 2.51 -21.52 -4.59
C SER A 124 3.66 -22.05 -5.45
N LEU A 125 3.67 -23.37 -5.65
CA LEU A 125 4.56 -24.07 -6.58
C LEU A 125 3.72 -24.79 -7.63
N PHE A 126 4.14 -24.72 -8.90
CA PHE A 126 3.41 -25.29 -10.03
C PHE A 126 4.16 -26.52 -10.56
N PRO A 127 3.79 -27.74 -10.16
CA PRO A 127 4.45 -28.95 -10.64
C PRO A 127 4.21 -29.22 -12.14
N VAL A 128 5.27 -29.55 -12.88
CA VAL A 128 5.19 -29.86 -14.32
C VAL A 128 4.34 -31.13 -14.53
N GLY A 129 3.32 -31.03 -15.38
CA GLY A 129 2.43 -32.15 -15.72
C GLY A 129 1.36 -32.47 -14.66
N ILE A 130 1.20 -31.63 -13.64
CA ILE A 130 0.14 -31.74 -12.62
C ILE A 130 -0.69 -30.46 -12.61
N ASN A 131 -1.99 -30.56 -12.90
CA ASN A 131 -2.89 -29.40 -13.03
C ASN A 131 -3.37 -28.80 -11.70
N ARG A 132 -2.62 -28.98 -10.60
CA ARG A 132 -2.96 -28.43 -9.29
C ARG A 132 -1.70 -27.82 -8.67
N PRO A 133 -1.74 -26.55 -8.23
CA PRO A 133 -0.63 -25.95 -7.50
C PRO A 133 -0.44 -26.67 -6.16
N MET A 134 0.81 -26.74 -5.72
CA MET A 134 1.18 -27.17 -4.38
C MET A 134 1.33 -25.91 -3.52
N LEU A 135 0.44 -25.77 -2.53
CA LEU A 135 0.38 -24.59 -1.67
C LEU A 135 0.99 -24.90 -0.30
N ARG A 136 1.76 -23.95 0.24
CA ARG A 136 2.12 -23.90 1.66
C ARG A 136 1.79 -22.52 2.18
N GLY A 137 1.18 -22.44 3.35
CA GLY A 137 0.74 -21.17 3.93
C GLY A 137 1.14 -21.03 5.39
N TRP A 138 1.24 -19.79 5.84
CA TRP A 138 1.56 -19.41 7.21
C TRP A 138 0.75 -18.19 7.62
N VAL A 139 0.42 -18.10 8.91
CA VAL A 139 -0.15 -16.91 9.55
C VAL A 139 0.92 -16.31 10.47
N VAL A 140 1.30 -15.07 10.19
CA VAL A 140 2.23 -14.27 10.99
C VAL A 140 1.43 -13.35 11.91
N ASP A 141 1.72 -13.41 13.20
CA ASP A 141 1.23 -12.49 14.21
C ASP A 141 2.27 -11.39 14.43
N ALA A 142 2.04 -10.21 13.84
CA ALA A 142 2.97 -9.11 13.92
C ALA A 142 3.05 -8.47 15.31
N LYS A 143 2.08 -8.70 16.22
CA LYS A 143 2.15 -8.27 17.63
C LYS A 143 3.01 -9.20 18.48
N LYS A 144 2.87 -10.51 18.28
CA LYS A 144 3.59 -11.54 19.04
C LYS A 144 4.94 -11.95 18.41
N GLY A 145 5.16 -11.62 17.15
CA GLY A 145 6.33 -12.05 16.39
C GLY A 145 6.34 -13.56 16.09
N SER A 146 5.16 -14.19 16.08
CA SER A 146 5.02 -15.64 15.92
C SER A 146 4.49 -16.02 14.54
N VAL A 147 4.84 -17.22 14.09
CA VAL A 147 4.42 -17.78 12.80
C VAL A 147 3.76 -19.13 13.03
N THR A 148 2.55 -19.29 12.53
CA THR A 148 1.76 -20.53 12.63
C THR A 148 1.51 -21.09 11.23
N PRO A 149 1.80 -22.37 10.94
CA PRO A 149 1.40 -23.00 9.68
C PRO A 149 -0.11 -22.86 9.45
N LEU A 150 -0.52 -22.50 8.22
CA LEU A 150 -1.92 -22.18 7.91
C LEU A 150 -2.86 -23.38 8.12
N ASP A 151 -2.37 -24.61 7.93
CA ASP A 151 -3.10 -25.85 8.19
C ASP A 151 -3.32 -26.14 9.68
N GLN A 152 -2.59 -25.46 10.56
CA GLN A 152 -2.71 -25.57 12.02
C GLN A 152 -3.40 -24.35 12.65
N TYR A 153 -3.63 -23.30 11.87
CA TYR A 153 -4.26 -22.08 12.36
C TYR A 153 -5.75 -22.29 12.64
N GLN A 154 -6.18 -21.96 13.85
CA GLN A 154 -7.57 -22.10 14.32
C GLN A 154 -8.15 -20.77 14.82
N GLY A 155 -7.71 -19.65 14.23
CA GLY A 155 -8.11 -18.30 14.64
C GLY A 155 -7.25 -17.67 15.75
N ALA A 156 -6.30 -18.41 16.31
CA ALA A 156 -5.39 -17.94 17.34
C ALA A 156 -3.94 -18.35 17.06
N THR A 157 -3.01 -17.55 17.58
CA THR A 157 -1.56 -17.71 17.45
C THR A 157 -0.93 -17.80 18.83
N ASN A 158 0.13 -18.60 18.93
CA ASN A 158 0.92 -18.72 20.16
C ASN A 158 1.84 -17.52 20.32
N ASP A 159 2.33 -17.29 21.54
CA ASP A 159 3.38 -16.30 21.78
C ASP A 159 4.71 -16.80 21.22
N SER A 160 5.55 -15.88 20.75
CA SER A 160 6.92 -16.23 20.34
C SER A 160 7.78 -16.40 21.59
N GLU A 161 8.60 -17.45 21.63
CA GLU A 161 9.60 -17.62 22.70
C GLU A 161 10.76 -16.61 22.54
N ASP A 162 11.09 -16.26 21.30
CA ASP A 162 12.25 -15.40 20.99
C ASP A 162 11.95 -13.89 20.89
N LYS A 163 10.67 -13.48 20.78
CA LYS A 163 10.28 -12.10 20.46
C LYS A 163 9.27 -11.56 21.47
N PRO A 164 9.43 -10.30 21.92
CA PRO A 164 8.49 -9.71 22.86
C PRO A 164 7.13 -9.48 22.20
N THR A 165 6.06 -9.58 22.98
CA THR A 165 4.74 -9.16 22.51
C THR A 165 4.59 -7.64 22.67
N TYR A 166 4.15 -6.97 21.62
CA TYR A 166 3.84 -5.53 21.66
C TYR A 166 2.41 -5.28 22.11
N GLY A 167 2.24 -4.38 23.08
CA GLY A 167 0.92 -3.93 23.54
C GLY A 167 0.17 -3.18 22.44
N GLN A 168 0.86 -2.22 21.81
CA GLN A 168 0.42 -1.46 20.64
C GLN A 168 1.43 -1.68 19.51
N LEU A 169 0.95 -2.07 18.33
CA LEU A 169 1.81 -2.27 17.15
C LEU A 169 1.69 -1.04 16.27
N ASP A 170 2.69 -0.17 16.29
CA ASP A 170 2.70 1.09 15.55
C ASP A 170 4.04 1.33 14.83
N GLY A 171 4.14 2.47 14.14
CA GLY A 171 5.34 2.83 13.37
C GLY A 171 6.59 3.10 14.21
N THR A 172 6.52 3.18 15.54
CA THR A 172 7.67 3.53 16.39
C THR A 172 8.00 2.49 17.47
N VAL A 173 7.11 1.53 17.74
CA VAL A 173 7.27 0.50 18.78
C VAL A 173 8.57 -0.34 18.65
N GLY A 174 9.10 -0.48 17.44
CA GLY A 174 10.38 -1.16 17.19
C GLY A 174 11.62 -0.35 17.60
N GLY A 175 11.45 0.82 18.24
CA GLY A 175 12.54 1.67 18.74
C GLY A 175 13.10 2.66 17.72
N SER A 176 12.61 2.63 16.47
CA SER A 176 12.93 3.58 15.42
C SER A 176 11.78 3.71 14.44
N PRO A 177 11.46 4.89 13.88
CA PRO A 177 10.51 5.04 12.77
C PRO A 177 10.84 4.21 11.51
N LEU A 178 12.07 3.72 11.40
CA LEU A 178 12.54 2.91 10.25
C LEU A 178 12.41 1.40 10.50
N TRP A 179 11.95 0.96 11.67
CA TRP A 179 11.95 -0.46 12.03
C TRP A 179 11.09 -1.32 11.11
N THR A 180 9.99 -0.77 10.59
CA THR A 180 9.11 -1.44 9.63
C THR A 180 9.72 -1.57 8.24
N ALA A 181 10.65 -0.68 7.88
CA ALA A 181 11.33 -0.67 6.60
C ALA A 181 12.54 -1.61 6.53
N SER A 182 13.02 -2.11 7.68
CA SER A 182 14.13 -3.06 7.75
C SER A 182 13.63 -4.49 7.88
N TYR A 183 14.13 -5.39 7.01
CA TYR A 183 13.91 -6.83 7.15
C TYR A 183 14.39 -7.35 8.52
N SER A 184 15.58 -6.93 8.96
CA SER A 184 16.16 -7.41 10.23
C SER A 184 15.39 -6.91 11.44
N ALA A 185 14.95 -5.66 11.46
CA ALA A 185 14.16 -5.12 12.58
C ALA A 185 12.74 -5.68 12.64
N SER A 186 12.14 -5.95 11.48
CA SER A 186 10.76 -6.44 11.36
C SER A 186 10.64 -7.95 11.19
N ALA A 187 11.74 -8.70 11.31
CA ALA A 187 11.76 -10.15 11.13
C ALA A 187 10.74 -10.84 12.05
N GLY A 188 9.91 -11.73 11.47
CA GLY A 188 8.80 -12.39 12.16
C GLY A 188 7.56 -11.51 12.37
N ARG A 189 7.52 -10.31 11.80
CA ARG A 189 6.38 -9.38 11.84
C ARG A 189 6.02 -8.89 10.43
N PHE A 190 6.88 -8.08 9.82
CA PHE A 190 6.78 -7.60 8.43
C PHE A 190 7.89 -8.18 7.54
N GLY A 191 8.69 -9.09 8.10
CA GLY A 191 9.62 -9.95 7.37
C GLY A 191 9.35 -11.42 7.68
N PHE A 192 9.55 -12.29 6.70
CA PHE A 192 9.30 -13.72 6.80
C PHE A 192 10.39 -14.52 6.07
N HIS A 193 10.82 -15.64 6.65
CA HIS A 193 11.79 -16.55 6.02
C HIS A 193 11.14 -17.89 5.70
N ASP A 194 11.31 -18.31 4.44
CA ASP A 194 10.92 -19.62 3.95
C ASP A 194 12.17 -20.44 3.62
N ALA A 195 12.51 -21.36 4.54
CA ALA A 195 13.66 -22.25 4.41
C ALA A 195 13.44 -23.44 3.47
N PHE A 196 12.29 -23.53 2.78
CA PHE A 196 11.97 -24.63 1.85
C PHE A 196 12.00 -26.05 2.45
N GLU A 197 11.73 -26.19 3.75
CA GLU A 197 11.84 -27.48 4.48
C GLU A 197 11.01 -28.64 3.87
N ASP A 198 9.89 -28.32 3.21
CA ASP A 198 8.99 -29.27 2.59
C ASP A 198 9.37 -29.61 1.15
N LEU A 199 10.24 -28.81 0.51
CA LEU A 199 10.64 -28.98 -0.88
C LEU A 199 11.19 -30.39 -1.19
N PRO A 200 12.02 -31.03 -0.33
CA PRO A 200 12.44 -32.42 -0.56
C PRO A 200 11.29 -33.42 -0.62
N LYS A 201 10.20 -33.19 0.13
CA LYS A 201 8.99 -34.04 0.08
C LYS A 201 8.19 -33.74 -1.18
N LEU A 202 8.00 -32.46 -1.52
CA LEU A 202 7.24 -32.06 -2.70
C LEU A 202 7.88 -32.55 -4.01
N ARG A 203 9.22 -32.58 -4.12
CA ARG A 203 9.94 -33.11 -5.29
C ARG A 203 9.68 -34.60 -5.55
N LYS A 204 9.34 -35.38 -4.52
CA LYS A 204 8.95 -36.79 -4.70
C LYS A 204 7.60 -36.92 -5.42
N ILE A 205 6.74 -35.91 -5.28
CA ILE A 205 5.43 -35.81 -5.93
C ILE A 205 5.59 -35.19 -7.31
N ALA A 206 6.29 -34.05 -7.40
CA ALA A 206 6.60 -33.32 -8.62
C ALA A 206 7.80 -33.95 -9.36
N LYS A 207 7.64 -35.17 -9.89
CA LYS A 207 8.72 -35.96 -10.51
C LYS A 207 9.43 -35.26 -11.67
N HIS A 208 8.74 -34.35 -12.35
CA HIS A 208 9.26 -33.56 -13.48
C HIS A 208 9.70 -32.15 -13.07
N GLY A 209 9.81 -31.89 -11.76
CA GLY A 209 10.14 -30.58 -11.22
C GLY A 209 8.96 -29.61 -11.19
N PHE A 210 9.29 -28.33 -10.99
CA PHE A 210 8.33 -27.23 -10.99
C PHE A 210 8.54 -26.36 -12.23
N GLU A 211 7.47 -25.73 -12.69
CA GLU A 211 7.50 -24.79 -13.81
C GLU A 211 8.56 -23.72 -13.55
N LYS A 212 9.59 -23.69 -14.41
CA LYS A 212 10.76 -22.80 -14.34
C LYS A 212 11.52 -22.81 -13.00
N ASN A 213 11.24 -23.77 -12.10
CA ASN A 213 11.76 -23.79 -10.72
C ASN A 213 11.58 -22.44 -9.99
N VAL A 214 10.40 -21.85 -10.11
CA VAL A 214 10.04 -20.62 -9.40
C VAL A 214 8.81 -20.80 -8.52
N ALA A 215 8.76 -20.03 -7.44
CA ALA A 215 7.61 -19.86 -6.57
C ALA A 215 6.87 -18.56 -6.87
N THR A 216 5.61 -18.54 -6.47
CA THR A 216 4.81 -17.32 -6.31
C THR A 216 4.45 -17.17 -4.85
N TYR A 217 4.68 -15.99 -4.28
CA TYR A 217 4.25 -15.65 -2.93
C TYR A 217 3.13 -14.63 -2.99
N VAL A 218 2.10 -14.85 -2.18
CA VAL A 218 1.04 -13.90 -1.89
C VAL A 218 1.10 -13.58 -0.41
N VAL A 219 1.13 -12.29 -0.09
CA VAL A 219 1.10 -11.78 1.28
C VAL A 219 -0.18 -10.96 1.43
N ALA A 220 -0.97 -11.24 2.47
CA ALA A 220 -2.15 -10.44 2.77
C ALA A 220 -2.30 -10.17 4.26
N GLY A 221 -2.58 -8.92 4.63
CA GLY A 221 -2.65 -8.44 6.00
C GLY A 221 -4.02 -7.89 6.38
N TRP A 222 -4.37 -8.01 7.66
CA TRP A 222 -5.60 -7.45 8.22
C TRP A 222 -5.44 -7.13 9.71
N TYR A 223 -6.39 -6.34 10.21
CA TYR A 223 -6.55 -6.06 11.63
C TYR A 223 -7.42 -7.13 12.30
N THR A 224 -6.95 -7.73 13.38
CA THR A 224 -7.78 -8.60 14.23
C THR A 224 -8.89 -7.79 14.90
N ASP A 225 -8.55 -6.60 15.38
CA ASP A 225 -9.48 -5.65 15.97
C ASP A 225 -9.90 -4.61 14.91
N SER A 226 -11.17 -4.65 14.51
CA SER A 226 -11.70 -3.72 13.51
C SER A 226 -11.62 -2.28 13.95
N ASP A 227 -11.66 -2.01 15.25
CA ASP A 227 -11.70 -0.63 15.75
C ASP A 227 -10.32 0.06 15.59
N LYS A 228 -9.30 -0.71 15.22
CA LYS A 228 -7.94 -0.25 14.87
C LYS A 228 -7.73 -0.07 13.37
N ASP A 229 -8.65 -0.56 12.54
CA ASP A 229 -8.56 -0.45 11.10
C ASP A 229 -9.07 0.94 10.66
N PRO A 230 -8.24 1.77 10.00
CA PRO A 230 -8.66 3.11 9.61
C PRO A 230 -9.81 3.10 8.59
N LEU A 231 -9.99 2.00 7.83
CA LEU A 231 -11.12 1.87 6.90
C LEU A 231 -12.34 1.20 7.52
N ALA A 232 -12.35 0.91 8.83
CA ALA A 232 -13.53 0.43 9.56
C ALA A 232 -14.61 1.51 9.79
N VAL A 233 -14.91 2.26 8.73
CA VAL A 233 -15.83 3.40 8.74
C VAL A 233 -17.07 3.10 7.91
N SER A 234 -18.07 3.97 8.07
CA SER A 234 -19.30 3.87 7.31
C SER A 234 -19.06 4.22 5.84
N LYS A 235 -19.99 3.82 4.97
CA LYS A 235 -19.98 4.26 3.56
C LYS A 235 -19.98 5.77 3.38
N ALA A 236 -20.61 6.51 4.30
CA ALA A 236 -20.67 7.96 4.21
C ALA A 236 -19.29 8.60 4.41
N ASP A 237 -18.47 8.00 5.28
CA ASP A 237 -17.18 8.56 5.70
C ASP A 237 -16.00 7.97 4.90
N LEU A 238 -16.21 6.87 4.16
CA LEU A 238 -15.14 6.13 3.48
C LEU A 238 -14.29 7.02 2.57
N LEU A 239 -14.91 7.84 1.71
CA LEU A 239 -14.17 8.66 0.74
C LEU A 239 -13.34 9.75 1.43
N ASP A 240 -13.84 10.34 2.52
CA ASP A 240 -13.14 11.36 3.27
C ASP A 240 -11.92 10.75 3.98
N VAL A 241 -12.10 9.60 4.64
CA VAL A 241 -11.01 8.86 5.30
C VAL A 241 -9.96 8.39 4.29
N MET A 242 -10.38 7.90 3.12
CA MET A 242 -9.44 7.55 2.05
C MET A 242 -8.65 8.77 1.57
N ALA A 243 -9.31 9.93 1.41
CA ALA A 243 -8.64 11.16 1.02
C ALA A 243 -7.61 11.62 2.07
N ASP A 244 -7.92 11.51 3.36
CA ASP A 244 -6.99 11.82 4.46
C ASP A 244 -5.77 10.89 4.47
N LEU A 245 -5.97 9.61 4.16
CA LEU A 245 -4.89 8.63 3.96
C LEU A 245 -4.11 8.91 2.65
N GLY A 246 -4.64 9.75 1.76
CA GLY A 246 -4.08 9.99 0.42
C GLY A 246 -4.32 8.82 -0.54
N TRP A 247 -5.32 7.99 -0.26
CA TRP A 247 -5.74 6.87 -1.08
C TRP A 247 -6.91 7.25 -1.97
N GLN A 248 -6.99 6.61 -3.13
CA GLN A 248 -8.06 6.84 -4.11
C GLN A 248 -8.57 5.49 -4.60
N LEU A 249 -9.88 5.40 -4.83
CA LEU A 249 -10.44 4.28 -5.59
C LEU A 249 -10.15 4.51 -7.07
N ASP A 250 -9.96 3.42 -7.81
CA ASP A 250 -9.89 3.47 -9.26
C ASP A 250 -11.19 4.12 -9.80
N PRO A 251 -11.11 5.19 -10.61
CA PRO A 251 -12.29 5.85 -11.18
C PRO A 251 -13.13 4.93 -12.07
N GLU A 252 -12.57 3.83 -12.58
CA GLU A 252 -13.30 2.80 -13.33
C GLU A 252 -13.89 1.69 -12.44
N ALA A 253 -13.51 1.63 -11.16
CA ALA A 253 -14.12 0.67 -10.23
C ALA A 253 -15.59 1.06 -9.97
N GLU A 254 -16.48 0.05 -9.96
CA GLU A 254 -17.86 0.30 -9.56
C GLU A 254 -17.86 0.91 -8.15
N PRO A 255 -18.52 2.06 -7.95
CA PRO A 255 -18.61 2.64 -6.63
C PRO A 255 -19.26 1.61 -5.72
N PRO A 256 -18.82 1.47 -4.45
CA PRO A 256 -19.34 0.43 -3.56
C PRO A 256 -20.86 0.63 -3.39
N GLY A 257 -21.63 -0.09 -4.20
CA GLY A 257 -23.08 -0.01 -4.28
C GLY A 257 -23.72 -0.77 -3.14
N ASN A 258 -25.00 -0.48 -2.88
CA ASN A 258 -25.84 -1.39 -2.12
C ASN A 258 -26.14 -2.60 -3.03
N GLU A 259 -25.22 -3.55 -3.11
CA GLU A 259 -25.50 -4.81 -3.77
C GLU A 259 -26.64 -5.51 -3.02
N PRO A 260 -27.73 -5.91 -3.69
CA PRO A 260 -28.86 -6.59 -3.07
C PRO A 260 -28.46 -7.90 -2.36
N ASP A 261 -27.33 -8.48 -2.75
CA ASP A 261 -26.81 -9.74 -2.21
C ASP A 261 -26.18 -9.60 -0.80
N LEU A 262 -25.79 -8.39 -0.37
CA LEU A 262 -25.25 -8.16 0.99
C LEU A 262 -26.28 -8.38 2.09
N ALA A 263 -27.48 -7.81 1.94
CA ALA A 263 -28.54 -7.98 2.93
C ALA A 263 -28.98 -9.45 3.03
N VAL A 264 -28.87 -10.19 1.93
CA VAL A 264 -29.11 -11.63 1.88
C VAL A 264 -27.96 -12.36 2.59
N LEU A 265 -26.70 -12.09 2.24
CA LEU A 265 -25.52 -12.67 2.88
C LEU A 265 -25.48 -12.40 4.39
N GLU A 266 -25.75 -11.18 4.83
CA GLU A 266 -25.87 -10.80 6.25
C GLU A 266 -26.98 -11.59 6.96
N ARG A 267 -28.13 -11.77 6.30
CA ARG A 267 -29.23 -12.59 6.83
C ARG A 267 -28.85 -14.08 6.91
N LEU A 268 -28.01 -14.55 5.99
CA LEU A 268 -27.48 -15.91 6.00
C LEU A 268 -26.46 -16.06 7.17
N LEU A 269 -25.51 -15.13 7.32
CA LEU A 269 -24.55 -15.10 8.43
C LEU A 269 -25.27 -15.07 9.79
N ALA A 270 -26.31 -14.23 9.93
CA ALA A 270 -27.09 -14.08 11.17
C ALA A 270 -27.89 -15.33 11.60
N LYS A 271 -28.25 -16.20 10.66
CA LYS A 271 -28.92 -17.48 10.94
C LYS A 271 -27.97 -18.58 11.43
N GLY A 272 -26.67 -18.28 11.58
CA GLY A 272 -25.71 -19.12 12.29
C GLY A 272 -25.18 -20.35 11.53
N GLN A 273 -25.48 -20.48 10.24
CA GLN A 273 -24.91 -21.55 9.40
C GLN A 273 -23.48 -21.25 8.95
N LEU A 274 -23.11 -19.97 8.89
CA LEU A 274 -21.77 -19.46 8.59
C LEU A 274 -21.37 -18.54 9.74
N LYS A 275 -20.49 -19.04 10.62
CA LYS A 275 -20.05 -18.28 11.81
C LYS A 275 -19.02 -17.24 11.41
N GLN A 276 -19.14 -16.05 12.00
CA GLN A 276 -18.11 -15.00 12.00
C GLN A 276 -18.23 -14.21 13.32
N PRO A 277 -17.20 -13.42 13.72
CA PRO A 277 -17.32 -12.53 14.86
C PRO A 277 -18.48 -11.54 14.69
N ALA A 278 -19.25 -11.30 15.75
CA ALA A 278 -20.39 -10.39 15.71
C ALA A 278 -19.93 -8.92 15.59
N GLU A 279 -20.54 -8.16 14.67
CA GLU A 279 -20.27 -6.73 14.46
C GLU A 279 -21.08 -5.82 15.40
N SER A 280 -22.13 -6.35 16.01
CA SER A 280 -23.02 -5.60 16.89
C SER A 280 -22.52 -5.64 18.32
N THR A 281 -22.43 -4.49 18.97
CA THR A 281 -22.38 -4.42 20.43
C THR A 281 -23.60 -5.16 20.99
N PRO A 282 -23.43 -6.20 21.82
CA PRO A 282 -24.57 -6.85 22.45
C PRO A 282 -25.34 -5.81 23.27
N THR A 283 -26.57 -5.53 22.88
CA THR A 283 -27.43 -4.61 23.63
C THR A 283 -27.83 -5.32 24.92
N LYS A 284 -27.35 -4.84 26.07
CA LYS A 284 -27.77 -5.35 27.39
C LYS A 284 -29.10 -4.74 27.78
N ILE A 285 -30.09 -5.60 28.07
CA ILE A 285 -31.34 -5.21 28.71
C ILE A 285 -31.06 -5.07 30.21
N VAL A 286 -31.22 -3.88 30.77
CA VAL A 286 -31.22 -3.68 32.23
C VAL A 286 -32.66 -3.45 32.67
N ALA A 287 -33.32 -4.51 33.13
CA ALA A 287 -34.60 -4.42 33.83
C ALA A 287 -34.39 -4.65 35.33
N ARG A 288 -35.26 -4.08 36.16
CA ARG A 288 -35.19 -4.26 37.62
C ARG A 288 -35.45 -5.74 37.96
N GLY A 289 -34.37 -6.51 38.17
CA GLY A 289 -34.41 -7.90 38.63
C GLY A 289 -34.20 -9.00 37.56
N ARG A 290 -33.78 -8.69 36.33
CA ARG A 290 -33.45 -9.73 35.33
C ARG A 290 -32.38 -9.25 34.33
N GLU A 291 -31.37 -10.08 34.08
CA GLU A 291 -30.35 -9.90 33.04
C GLU A 291 -30.53 -10.99 31.98
N GLU A 292 -30.78 -10.61 30.72
CA GLU A 292 -30.81 -11.54 29.57
C GLU A 292 -30.19 -10.90 28.32
N SER A 293 -29.57 -11.71 27.46
CA SER A 293 -28.88 -11.31 26.23
C SER A 293 -29.54 -11.92 24.99
N PHE A 294 -29.74 -11.12 23.92
CA PHE A 294 -30.43 -11.55 22.69
C PHE A 294 -29.86 -10.90 21.41
N THR A 295 -30.18 -11.48 20.25
CA THR A 295 -29.85 -10.98 18.89
C THR A 295 -31.10 -10.38 18.24
N TYR A 296 -30.94 -9.27 17.51
CA TYR A 296 -31.92 -8.20 17.28
C TYR A 296 -33.22 -8.50 16.49
N VAL A 297 -33.47 -9.72 16.01
CA VAL A 297 -34.54 -9.94 14.99
C VAL A 297 -35.96 -10.13 15.57
N ASP A 298 -36.15 -10.34 16.87
CA ASP A 298 -37.47 -10.71 17.42
C ASP A 298 -38.12 -9.72 18.42
N VAL A 299 -37.57 -8.52 18.66
CA VAL A 299 -38.19 -7.58 19.63
C VAL A 299 -38.04 -6.11 19.20
N ALA A 300 -39.15 -5.37 19.20
CA ALA A 300 -39.15 -3.91 19.10
C ALA A 300 -38.57 -3.33 20.40
N PRO A 301 -37.47 -2.54 20.36
CA PRO A 301 -36.87 -2.02 21.58
C PRO A 301 -37.74 -0.93 22.20
N GLU A 302 -37.99 -1.03 23.50
CA GLU A 302 -38.46 0.11 24.31
C GLU A 302 -37.25 0.85 24.89
N MET A 303 -36.89 1.97 24.26
CA MET A 303 -35.93 2.92 24.81
C MET A 303 -36.61 3.86 25.80
N ALA A 304 -36.02 4.04 27.00
CA ALA A 304 -36.38 5.15 27.87
C ALA A 304 -35.91 6.47 27.24
N LEU A 305 -36.79 7.13 26.49
CA LEU A 305 -36.54 8.45 25.93
C LEU A 305 -36.60 9.49 27.06
N PRO A 306 -35.54 10.28 27.30
CA PRO A 306 -35.54 11.34 28.32
C PRO A 306 -36.43 12.54 27.92
N VAL A 307 -37.21 12.42 26.86
CA VAL A 307 -38.08 13.45 26.31
C VAL A 307 -39.52 12.94 26.23
N HIS A 308 -40.47 13.79 26.64
CA HIS A 308 -41.88 13.43 26.80
C HIS A 308 -42.59 13.06 25.47
N LYS A 309 -42.05 13.48 24.32
CA LYS A 309 -42.43 13.05 22.96
C LYS A 309 -41.25 13.18 22.00
N ALA A 310 -40.93 12.11 21.28
CA ALA A 310 -40.09 12.17 20.09
C ALA A 310 -40.98 12.28 18.85
N ALA A 311 -40.73 13.26 17.98
CA ALA A 311 -41.49 13.41 16.73
C ALA A 311 -41.20 12.28 15.72
N LYS A 312 -40.03 11.65 15.83
CA LYS A 312 -39.59 10.50 15.02
C LYS A 312 -38.47 9.78 15.78
N VAL A 313 -38.55 8.45 15.88
CA VAL A 313 -37.47 7.60 16.41
C VAL A 313 -37.00 6.73 15.26
N LEU A 314 -35.72 6.82 14.92
CA LEU A 314 -35.09 6.05 13.86
C LEU A 314 -34.08 5.12 14.52
N ILE A 315 -34.33 3.82 14.42
CA ILE A 315 -33.37 2.80 14.82
C ILE A 315 -32.90 2.17 13.52
N ALA A 316 -31.68 2.51 13.12
CA ALA A 316 -31.05 1.96 11.93
C ALA A 316 -30.09 0.83 12.35
N GLN A 317 -29.98 -0.20 11.52
CA GLN A 317 -28.86 -1.13 11.60
C GLN A 317 -27.55 -0.33 11.45
N LYS A 318 -26.50 -0.70 12.20
CA LYS A 318 -25.16 -0.15 11.94
C LYS A 318 -24.88 -0.42 10.45
N PRO A 319 -24.63 0.61 9.62
CA PRO A 319 -24.37 0.39 8.21
C PRO A 319 -23.14 -0.51 8.08
N PRO A 320 -23.05 -1.34 7.03
CA PRO A 320 -21.90 -2.18 6.80
C PRO A 320 -20.64 -1.32 6.83
N THR A 321 -19.71 -1.66 7.71
CA THR A 321 -18.40 -1.02 7.76
C THR A 321 -17.49 -1.68 6.74
N PHE A 322 -16.71 -0.88 6.04
CA PHE A 322 -15.60 -1.40 5.25
C PHE A 322 -14.52 -1.93 6.19
N MET A 323 -13.55 -2.64 5.64
CA MET A 323 -12.30 -3.00 6.32
C MET A 323 -11.18 -2.88 5.29
N SER A 324 -9.94 -2.78 5.72
CA SER A 324 -8.78 -2.90 4.85
C SER A 324 -8.36 -4.37 4.68
N LEU A 325 -7.88 -4.73 3.49
CA LEU A 325 -7.08 -5.92 3.25
C LEU A 325 -5.81 -5.49 2.56
N PHE A 326 -4.70 -5.52 3.29
CA PHE A 326 -3.39 -5.24 2.72
C PHE A 326 -2.99 -6.43 1.87
N HIS A 327 -2.47 -6.22 0.66
CA HIS A 327 -2.06 -7.34 -0.16
C HIS A 327 -0.90 -6.99 -1.09
N GLY A 328 -0.06 -7.99 -1.34
CA GLY A 328 0.97 -7.92 -2.35
C GLY A 328 1.32 -9.32 -2.84
N MET A 329 1.93 -9.40 -4.01
CA MET A 329 2.37 -10.66 -4.57
C MET A 329 3.70 -10.49 -5.28
N ILE A 330 4.52 -11.54 -5.23
CA ILE A 330 5.74 -11.63 -6.02
C ILE A 330 5.76 -12.99 -6.74
N THR A 331 5.95 -12.94 -8.05
CA THR A 331 5.97 -14.11 -8.92
C THR A 331 7.37 -14.31 -9.47
N GLY A 332 7.79 -15.55 -9.70
CA GLY A 332 9.07 -15.82 -10.35
C GLY A 332 10.25 -15.89 -9.39
N VAL A 333 10.00 -16.10 -8.09
CA VAL A 333 11.05 -16.22 -7.06
C VAL A 333 11.75 -17.57 -7.22
N PRO A 334 13.05 -17.64 -7.54
CA PRO A 334 13.75 -18.92 -7.70
C PRO A 334 13.74 -19.77 -6.42
N VAL A 335 13.59 -21.09 -6.57
CA VAL A 335 13.60 -22.03 -5.43
C VAL A 335 14.80 -22.98 -5.40
N ASP A 336 15.63 -23.00 -6.44
CA ASP A 336 16.73 -23.99 -6.57
C ASP A 336 17.97 -23.45 -7.30
N THR A 337 17.94 -22.20 -7.73
CA THR A 337 19.02 -21.57 -8.48
C THR A 337 19.19 -20.15 -7.98
N ALA A 338 20.44 -19.73 -7.74
CA ALA A 338 20.73 -18.32 -7.59
C ALA A 338 20.18 -17.55 -8.81
N LEU A 339 19.61 -16.36 -8.57
CA LEU A 339 19.45 -15.38 -9.65
C LEU A 339 20.84 -15.19 -10.29
N PRO A 340 20.96 -15.06 -11.62
CA PRO A 340 22.24 -14.75 -12.23
C PRO A 340 22.81 -13.53 -11.52
N GLY A 341 23.95 -13.68 -10.86
CA GLY A 341 24.50 -12.69 -9.94
C GLY A 341 24.79 -11.38 -10.67
N SER A 342 23.80 -10.51 -10.76
CA SER A 342 24.03 -9.10 -10.97
C SER A 342 24.29 -8.51 -9.61
N ASP A 343 25.50 -8.02 -9.39
CA ASP A 343 25.74 -7.04 -8.34
C ASP A 343 24.83 -5.84 -8.64
N GLU A 344 23.74 -5.71 -7.88
CA GLU A 344 22.77 -4.62 -8.03
C GLU A 344 23.27 -3.32 -7.41
N ARG A 345 24.41 -3.34 -6.70
CA ARG A 345 25.03 -2.09 -6.25
C ARG A 345 25.44 -1.31 -7.50
N PRO A 346 25.07 -0.02 -7.59
CA PRO A 346 25.57 0.83 -8.66
C PRO A 346 27.10 0.77 -8.64
N ARG A 347 27.71 0.44 -9.77
CA ARG A 347 29.17 0.50 -9.87
C ARG A 347 29.60 1.94 -9.55
N SER A 348 30.69 2.13 -8.82
CA SER A 348 31.19 3.47 -8.48
C SER A 348 31.46 4.34 -9.71
N GLU A 349 31.79 3.71 -10.84
CA GLU A 349 31.95 4.33 -12.17
C GLU A 349 30.63 4.70 -12.87
N SER A 350 29.49 4.20 -12.38
CA SER A 350 28.14 4.41 -12.93
C SER A 350 27.27 5.38 -12.12
N LEU A 351 27.73 5.80 -10.94
CA LEU A 351 27.06 6.79 -10.10
C LEU A 351 27.34 8.19 -10.64
N SER A 352 26.29 8.90 -11.04
CA SER A 352 26.34 10.32 -11.36
C SER A 352 25.40 11.09 -10.43
N VAL A 353 25.87 12.23 -9.93
CA VAL A 353 25.07 13.15 -9.13
C VAL A 353 24.91 14.43 -9.95
N SER A 354 23.66 14.80 -10.21
CA SER A 354 23.29 16.05 -10.84
C SER A 354 22.48 16.87 -9.85
N ALA A 355 22.75 18.17 -9.80
CA ALA A 355 22.00 19.13 -8.99
C ALA A 355 21.63 20.30 -9.89
N GLY A 356 20.37 20.71 -9.84
CA GLY A 356 19.79 21.79 -10.64
C GLY A 356 18.73 22.51 -9.82
N PHE A 357 18.37 23.74 -10.22
CA PHE A 357 17.35 24.52 -9.52
C PHE A 357 15.94 24.20 -10.00
N ASP A 358 15.82 23.56 -11.16
CA ASP A 358 14.59 22.95 -11.67
C ASP A 358 14.83 21.60 -12.39
N THR A 359 13.74 21.01 -12.90
CA THR A 359 13.77 19.72 -13.60
C THR A 359 14.52 19.76 -14.93
N ASP A 360 14.56 20.92 -15.58
CA ASP A 360 15.17 21.08 -16.89
C ASP A 360 16.70 21.15 -16.73
N ASP A 361 17.19 21.81 -15.68
CA ASP A 361 18.59 21.79 -15.26
C ASP A 361 19.08 20.37 -14.96
N LEU A 362 18.25 19.59 -14.25
CA LEU A 362 18.59 18.20 -13.89
C LEU A 362 18.74 17.32 -15.14
N VAL A 363 17.77 17.39 -16.06
CA VAL A 363 17.79 16.63 -17.33
C VAL A 363 18.99 17.06 -18.19
N THR A 364 19.25 18.36 -18.24
CA THR A 364 20.36 18.93 -19.00
C THR A 364 21.71 18.50 -18.44
N ALA A 365 21.92 18.59 -17.12
CA ALA A 365 23.18 18.21 -16.49
C ALA A 365 23.41 16.69 -16.52
N LEU A 366 22.35 15.86 -16.50
CA LEU A 366 22.43 14.43 -16.75
C LEU A 366 22.78 14.11 -18.21
N GLY A 367 22.24 14.88 -19.16
CA GLY A 367 22.43 14.69 -20.60
C GLY A 367 23.72 15.30 -21.16
N ALA A 368 24.29 16.33 -20.53
CA ALA A 368 25.41 17.09 -21.08
C ALA A 368 26.66 16.25 -21.35
N GLY A 369 26.90 15.22 -20.52
CA GLY A 369 28.00 14.27 -20.72
C GLY A 369 27.91 13.46 -22.02
N THR A 370 26.71 13.35 -22.62
CA THR A 370 26.51 12.69 -23.92
C THR A 370 26.85 13.60 -25.11
N ILE A 371 26.79 14.93 -24.92
CA ILE A 371 26.99 15.93 -25.97
C ILE A 371 28.45 16.42 -26.00
N GLY A 372 29.15 16.38 -24.87
CA GLY A 372 30.60 16.57 -24.83
C GLY A 372 31.17 16.64 -23.42
N THR A 373 32.47 16.40 -23.32
CA THR A 373 33.18 16.31 -22.03
C THR A 373 34.03 17.55 -21.73
N SER A 374 34.21 18.46 -22.69
CA SER A 374 34.87 19.74 -22.43
C SER A 374 33.91 20.74 -21.79
N LEU A 375 34.45 21.68 -21.00
CA LEU A 375 33.65 22.74 -20.36
C LEU A 375 32.87 23.58 -21.39
N SER A 376 33.45 23.85 -22.56
CA SER A 376 32.78 24.62 -23.61
C SER A 376 31.66 23.83 -24.30
N GLN A 377 31.85 22.54 -24.53
CA GLN A 377 30.81 21.67 -25.11
C GLN A 377 29.66 21.45 -24.12
N ARG A 378 29.97 21.26 -22.85
CA ARG A 378 28.98 21.17 -21.77
C ARG A 378 28.16 22.45 -21.66
N SER A 379 28.81 23.61 -21.65
CA SER A 379 28.11 24.90 -21.60
C SER A 379 27.24 25.15 -22.84
N ALA A 380 27.68 24.74 -24.03
CA ALA A 380 26.86 24.81 -25.24
C ALA A 380 25.67 23.83 -25.21
N ALA A 381 25.86 22.62 -24.69
CA ALA A 381 24.80 21.65 -24.48
C ALA A 381 23.75 22.16 -23.49
N GLU A 382 24.21 22.76 -22.39
CA GLU A 382 23.36 23.37 -21.37
C GLU A 382 22.54 24.53 -21.96
N MET A 383 23.17 25.41 -22.74
CA MET A 383 22.49 26.51 -23.43
C MET A 383 21.46 26.02 -24.46
N LEU A 384 21.77 24.97 -25.23
CA LEU A 384 20.85 24.42 -26.23
C LEU A 384 19.64 23.74 -25.58
N ALA A 385 19.86 23.02 -24.48
CA ALA A 385 18.78 22.40 -23.73
C ALA A 385 17.88 23.46 -23.07
N ALA A 386 18.48 24.49 -22.45
CA ALA A 386 17.76 25.64 -21.92
C ALA A 386 16.93 26.35 -23.00
N ALA A 387 17.49 26.57 -24.19
CA ALA A 387 16.77 27.16 -25.32
C ALA A 387 15.63 26.26 -25.81
N PHE A 388 15.82 24.94 -25.80
CA PHE A 388 14.77 23.99 -26.19
C PHE A 388 13.62 23.97 -25.18
N THR A 389 13.90 23.84 -23.88
CA THR A 389 12.87 23.75 -22.84
C THR A 389 12.12 25.07 -22.63
N SER A 390 12.76 26.20 -22.95
CA SER A 390 12.14 27.54 -22.93
C SER A 390 11.54 27.97 -24.27
N ASN A 391 11.53 27.11 -25.29
CA ASN A 391 11.02 27.42 -26.63
C ASN A 391 11.67 28.66 -27.27
N LEU A 392 12.99 28.80 -27.10
CA LEU A 392 13.85 29.84 -27.68
C LEU A 392 14.80 29.27 -28.75
N ILE A 393 14.67 27.99 -29.12
CA ILE A 393 15.58 27.32 -30.07
C ILE A 393 15.60 27.96 -31.45
N ASP A 394 14.45 28.43 -31.92
CA ASP A 394 14.26 29.15 -33.18
C ASP A 394 14.88 30.55 -33.15
N ARG A 395 15.15 31.08 -31.95
CA ARG A 395 15.75 32.41 -31.76
C ARG A 395 17.26 32.38 -31.72
N ILE A 396 17.92 31.25 -31.51
CA ILE A 396 19.39 31.16 -31.35
C ILE A 396 20.16 31.88 -32.46
N GLY A 397 19.68 31.81 -33.70
CA GLY A 397 20.29 32.46 -34.87
C GLY A 397 19.93 33.94 -35.06
N THR A 398 19.05 34.50 -34.22
CA THR A 398 18.62 35.90 -34.27
C THR A 398 19.58 36.81 -33.50
N GLN A 399 19.53 38.11 -33.79
CA GLN A 399 20.40 39.10 -33.14
C GLN A 399 20.27 39.11 -31.61
N ASP A 400 19.09 38.81 -31.07
CA ASP A 400 18.80 38.86 -29.63
C ASP A 400 18.69 37.47 -28.97
N GLY A 401 18.73 36.38 -29.74
CA GLY A 401 18.40 35.04 -29.21
C GLY A 401 19.28 34.55 -28.08
N LEU A 402 20.60 34.70 -28.20
CA LEU A 402 21.54 34.33 -27.13
C LEU A 402 21.34 35.17 -25.87
N ARG A 403 20.90 36.42 -26.03
CA ARG A 403 20.57 37.31 -24.91
C ARG A 403 19.27 36.89 -24.24
N ASP A 404 18.25 36.54 -25.02
CA ASP A 404 16.96 36.08 -24.48
C ASP A 404 17.12 34.77 -23.68
N ILE A 405 17.99 33.86 -24.13
CA ILE A 405 18.34 32.64 -23.36
C ILE A 405 19.05 33.00 -22.05
N ALA A 406 20.03 33.91 -22.09
CA ALA A 406 20.74 34.36 -20.89
C ALA A 406 19.83 35.09 -19.88
N GLU A 407 18.89 35.90 -20.36
CA GLU A 407 17.88 36.56 -19.52
C GLU A 407 16.89 35.56 -18.91
N ARG A 408 16.51 34.50 -19.64
CA ARG A 408 15.72 33.39 -19.09
C ARG A 408 16.46 32.69 -17.94
N GLU A 409 17.71 32.31 -18.15
CA GLU A 409 18.56 31.69 -17.10
C GLU A 409 18.70 32.62 -15.89
N HIS A 410 18.89 33.92 -16.14
CA HIS A 410 18.96 34.92 -15.08
C HIS A 410 17.65 34.98 -14.27
N ASN A 411 16.49 34.97 -14.93
CA ASN A 411 15.18 35.02 -14.28
C ASN A 411 14.84 33.75 -13.48
N ASP A 412 15.37 32.59 -13.86
CA ASP A 412 15.17 31.34 -13.12
C ASP A 412 16.04 31.26 -11.85
N MET A 413 17.22 31.91 -11.86
CA MET A 413 18.16 31.96 -10.72
C MET A 413 17.96 33.17 -9.79
N PHE A 414 17.56 34.32 -10.32
CA PHE A 414 17.39 35.58 -9.57
C PHE A 414 15.97 36.12 -9.68
N SER A 415 15.37 36.41 -8.52
CA SER A 415 14.13 37.19 -8.44
C SER A 415 14.40 38.56 -7.82
N SER A 416 13.95 39.63 -8.46
CA SER A 416 13.84 40.93 -7.81
C SER A 416 12.53 40.98 -6.99
N LEU A 417 12.63 41.46 -5.74
CA LEU A 417 11.46 41.90 -4.98
C LEU A 417 11.19 43.37 -5.37
N PRO A 418 9.92 43.79 -5.56
CA PRO A 418 9.62 45.19 -5.83
C PRO A 418 10.04 46.05 -4.65
N GLY A 419 11.15 46.77 -4.80
CA GLY A 419 11.58 47.85 -3.91
C GLY A 419 11.05 49.20 -4.41
N LYS A 420 10.90 50.18 -3.50
CA LYS A 420 10.63 51.56 -3.93
C LYS A 420 11.72 52.02 -4.90
N PRO A 421 11.38 52.63 -6.04
CA PRO A 421 12.38 53.10 -6.99
C PRO A 421 13.34 54.06 -6.30
N LEU A 422 14.64 53.88 -6.55
CA LEU A 422 15.66 54.79 -6.03
C LEU A 422 15.38 56.19 -6.60
N PRO A 423 15.58 57.28 -5.82
CA PRO A 423 15.25 58.65 -6.24
C PRO A 423 15.92 59.14 -7.54
N LEU A 424 16.91 58.41 -8.05
CA LEU A 424 17.70 58.73 -9.24
C LEU A 424 17.62 57.66 -10.34
N ALA A 425 16.71 56.68 -10.23
CA ALA A 425 16.48 55.71 -11.29
C ALA A 425 15.95 56.43 -12.54
N LYS A 426 16.68 56.33 -13.65
CA LYS A 426 16.22 56.81 -14.97
C LYS A 426 15.27 55.77 -15.58
N LEU A 427 14.35 56.24 -16.43
CA LEU A 427 13.45 55.38 -17.21
C LEU A 427 14.25 54.37 -18.04
N ASP A 428 13.82 53.11 -18.00
CA ASP A 428 14.38 52.03 -18.82
C ASP A 428 14.30 52.35 -20.32
N HIS A 429 15.29 51.85 -21.06
CA HIS A 429 15.38 52.04 -22.50
C HIS A 429 14.34 51.17 -23.22
N LEU A 430 13.63 51.79 -24.17
CA LEU A 430 12.61 51.12 -24.98
C LEU A 430 13.25 50.02 -25.85
N ARG A 431 12.75 48.79 -25.74
CA ARG A 431 12.88 47.77 -26.80
C ARG A 431 12.10 48.27 -28.03
N THR A 432 12.66 48.09 -29.22
CA THR A 432 12.02 48.51 -30.49
C THR A 432 10.93 47.55 -30.95
N GLU A 433 10.95 46.29 -30.51
CA GLU A 433 9.83 45.36 -30.65
C GLU A 433 9.66 44.56 -29.35
N ASP A 434 8.42 44.48 -28.88
CA ASP A 434 8.02 43.67 -27.72
C ASP A 434 7.77 42.23 -28.17
N SER A 435 8.84 41.54 -28.56
CA SER A 435 8.79 40.15 -29.00
C SER A 435 9.20 39.20 -27.87
N ALA A 436 8.68 39.38 -26.66
CA ALA A 436 8.58 38.25 -25.74
C ALA A 436 7.41 37.40 -26.23
N SER A 437 7.68 36.20 -26.77
CA SER A 437 6.60 35.22 -26.91
C SER A 437 6.10 34.95 -25.49
N VAL A 438 4.95 35.50 -25.11
CA VAL A 438 4.25 35.05 -23.91
C VAL A 438 3.42 33.83 -24.29
N ASN A 439 4.10 32.75 -24.67
CA ASN A 439 3.48 31.44 -24.64
C ASN A 439 3.71 30.85 -23.23
N ALA A 440 2.79 30.00 -22.77
CA ALA A 440 2.84 29.43 -21.42
C ALA A 440 4.13 28.63 -21.12
N THR A 441 4.91 28.32 -22.16
CA THR A 441 6.19 27.60 -22.11
C THR A 441 7.43 28.50 -22.05
N THR A 442 7.32 29.82 -22.30
CA THR A 442 8.50 30.73 -22.30
C THR A 442 8.93 31.15 -20.89
N VAL A 443 8.08 30.94 -19.89
CA VAL A 443 8.42 31.16 -18.48
C VAL A 443 8.76 29.82 -17.81
N GLY A 444 9.88 29.76 -17.08
CA GLY A 444 10.26 28.58 -16.28
C GLY A 444 9.18 28.22 -15.23
N ARG A 445 9.32 27.06 -14.57
CA ARG A 445 8.31 26.53 -13.61
C ARG A 445 7.90 27.56 -12.55
N LYS A 446 8.84 28.38 -12.08
CA LYS A 446 8.60 29.46 -11.11
C LYS A 446 7.83 30.64 -11.71
N GLY A 447 8.11 31.00 -12.96
CA GLY A 447 7.36 32.03 -13.70
C GLY A 447 5.91 31.61 -13.99
N ARG A 448 5.68 30.33 -14.34
CA ARG A 448 4.33 29.76 -14.47
C ARG A 448 3.53 29.83 -13.17
N ALA A 449 4.15 29.55 -12.03
CA ALA A 449 3.51 29.66 -10.71
C ALA A 449 3.13 31.12 -10.36
N LYS A 450 3.89 32.11 -10.84
CA LYS A 450 3.61 33.54 -10.65
C LYS A 450 2.45 34.03 -11.55
N LEU A 451 2.38 33.59 -12.80
CA LEU A 451 1.26 33.88 -13.72
C LEU A 451 -0.05 33.21 -13.27
N ALA A 452 0.02 31.95 -12.80
CA ALA A 452 -1.16 31.26 -12.25
C ALA A 452 -1.77 32.00 -11.04
N ARG A 453 -0.94 32.63 -10.21
CA ARG A 453 -1.41 33.49 -9.10
C ARG A 453 -2.06 34.79 -9.58
N GLN A 454 -1.62 35.37 -10.70
CA GLN A 454 -2.24 36.57 -11.26
C GLN A 454 -3.59 36.27 -11.93
N SER A 455 -3.74 35.11 -12.59
CA SER A 455 -5.00 34.73 -13.24
C SER A 455 -6.18 34.51 -12.29
N LYS A 456 -5.92 34.25 -10.99
CA LYS A 456 -6.96 34.11 -9.97
C LYS A 456 -7.50 35.45 -9.43
N GLY A 457 -6.95 36.58 -9.87
CA GLY A 457 -7.33 37.91 -9.38
C GLY A 457 -8.52 38.56 -10.11
N ASP A 458 -8.85 38.13 -11.32
CA ASP A 458 -9.75 38.89 -12.20
C ASP A 458 -11.18 38.35 -12.31
N ASP A 459 -11.51 37.20 -11.70
CA ASP A 459 -12.88 36.63 -11.73
C ASP A 459 -13.60 36.74 -10.38
N LEU A 460 -13.60 37.93 -9.75
CA LEU A 460 -14.52 38.27 -8.67
C LEU A 460 -14.90 39.76 -8.66
N ASN A 461 -15.90 40.15 -9.46
CA ASN A 461 -17.00 41.04 -9.02
C ASN A 461 -18.14 41.09 -10.07
N PRO A 462 -19.38 41.38 -9.63
CA PRO A 462 -20.57 40.54 -9.77
C PRO A 462 -21.22 40.49 -11.16
#